data_AF-A0A524GF29-F1
#
_entry.id   AF-A0A524GF29-F1
#
_cell.length_a   1.000
_cell.length_b   1.000
_cell.length_c   1.000
_cell.angle_alpha   90.00
_cell.angle_beta   90.00
_cell.angle_gamma   90.00
#
_symmetry.space_group_name_H-M   'P 1'
#
loop_
_entity.id
_entity.type
_entity.pdbx_description
1 polymer ?
#
loop_
_entity_poly.entity_id
_entity_poly.type
_entity_poly.pdbx_seq_one_letter_code
_entity_poly.pdbx_strand_id
1 'polypeptide(L)' 'MEYIDLHLHSSCSDGTMTPAELVQEAVRAGIRGIA' A
#
# COMPACT_ATOMS: atom_id res chain seq x y z
N MET A 1 10.62 15.02 -1.98
CA MET A 1 11.14 13.66 -2.30
C MET A 1 9.94 12.75 -2.27
N GLU A 2 9.62 12.08 -3.37
CA GLU A 2 8.44 11.20 -3.44
C GLU A 2 8.77 9.85 -2.79
N TYR A 3 7.86 9.32 -1.96
CA TYR A 3 8.02 8.02 -1.31
C TYR A 3 7.19 6.97 -2.04
N ILE A 4 7.81 5.84 -2.37
CA ILE A 4 7.18 4.70 -3.04
C ILE A 4 7.52 3.45 -2.23
N ASP A 5 6.50 2.68 -1.86
CA ASP A 5 6.67 1.39 -1.20
C ASP A 5 6.66 0.28 -2.24
N LEU A 6 7.71 -0.52 -2.30
CA LEU A 6 7.86 -1.60 -3.27
C LEU A 6 7.81 -2.99 -2.61
N HIS A 7 7.48 -3.05 -1.32
CA HIS A 7 7.49 -4.29 -0.58
C HIS A 7 6.40 -4.30 0.49
N LEU A 8 5.18 -4.59 0.05
CA LEU A 8 4.05 -4.85 0.92
C LEU A 8 3.24 -6.04 0.42
N HIS A 9 2.41 -6.56 1.30
CA HIS A 9 1.58 -7.72 1.01
C HIS A 9 0.12 -7.34 1.28
N SER A 10 -0.77 -7.72 0.37
CA SER A 10 -2.21 -7.61 0.56
C SER A 10 -2.78 -8.89 1.17
N SER A 11 -4.04 -8.86 1.55
CA SER A 11 -4.81 -10.03 2.00
C SER A 11 -5.00 -11.10 0.90
N CYS A 12 -4.58 -10.85 -0.34
CA CYS A 12 -4.49 -11.87 -1.39
C CYS A 12 -3.25 -12.77 -1.26
N SER A 13 -2.27 -12.38 -0.43
CA SER A 13 -1.11 -13.20 -0.04
C SER A 13 -1.20 -13.49 1.46
N ASP A 14 -0.48 -12.74 2.27
CA ASP A 14 -0.25 -12.92 3.72
C ASP A 14 -0.28 -11.58 4.47
N GLY A 15 -0.70 -10.50 3.80
CA GLY A 15 -0.99 -9.21 4.43
C GLY A 15 -2.36 -9.17 5.10
N THR A 16 -2.63 -8.09 5.82
CA THR A 16 -3.88 -7.92 6.58
C THR A 16 -4.93 -7.07 5.86
N MET A 17 -4.51 -6.16 4.98
CA MET A 17 -5.38 -5.23 4.26
C MET A 17 -5.67 -5.73 2.85
N THR A 18 -6.90 -5.55 2.39
CA THR A 18 -7.26 -5.78 0.98
C THR A 18 -6.51 -4.80 0.07
N PRO A 19 -6.35 -5.11 -1.23
CA PRO A 19 -5.73 -4.18 -2.18
C PRO A 19 -6.36 -2.78 -2.18
N ALA A 20 -7.69 -2.69 -2.00
CA ALA A 20 -8.39 -1.41 -1.96
C ALA A 20 -8.08 -0.61 -0.68
N GLU A 21 -8.00 -1.28 0.48
CA GLU A 21 -7.62 -0.64 1.74
C GLU A 21 -6.17 -0.15 1.71
N LEU A 22 -5.25 -0.91 1.11
CA LEU A 22 -3.85 -0.49 0.94
C LEU A 22 -3.71 0.79 0.13
N VAL A 23 -4.46 0.91 -0.98
CA VAL A 23 -4.45 2.14 -1.79
C VAL A 23 -4.99 3.33 -0.99
N GLN A 24 -6.07 3.14 -0.22
CA GLN A 24 -6.62 4.20 0.64
C GLN A 24 -5.62 4.63 1.71
N GLU A 25 -4.93 3.68 2.33
CA GLU A 25 -3.94 3.96 3.35
C GLU A 25 -2.68 4.62 2.78
N ALA A 26 -2.23 4.20 1.59
CA ALA A 26 -1.13 4.86 0.88
C ALA A 26 -1.43 6.34 0.62
N VAL A 27 -2.68 6.67 0.22
CA VAL A 27 -3.11 8.07 0.05
C VAL A 27 -3.12 8.81 1.38
N ARG A 28 -3.62 8.21 2.46
CA ARG A 28 -3.61 8.82 3.80
C ARG A 28 -2.21 9.08 4.33
N ALA A 29 -1.27 8.16 4.05
CA ALA A 29 0.13 8.24 4.45
C ALA A 29 0.96 9.18 3.54
N GLY A 30 0.39 9.71 2.45
CA GLY A 30 1.11 10.56 1.51
C GLY A 30 2.13 9.79 0.64
N ILE A 31 1.96 8.48 0.50
CA ILE A 31 2.79 7.62 -0.36
C ILE A 31 2.36 7.81 -1.82
N ARG A 32 3.32 7.98 -2.71
CA ARG A 32 3.07 8.29 -4.12
C ARG A 32 2.76 7.06 -4.96
N GLY A 33 3.23 5.89 -4.54
CA GLY A 33 2.99 4.62 -5.22
C GLY A 33 3.26 3.43 -4.33
N ILE A 34 2.57 2.32 -4.62
CA ILE A 34 2.76 1.01 -3.99
C ILE A 34 2.83 -0.07 -5.07
N ALA A 35 3.50 -1.20 -4.78
CA ALA A 35 3.57 -2.39 -5.64
C ALA A 35 3.05 -3.63 -4.91
#